data_AF-A0A2G2I5F5-F1
#
_entry.id   AF-A0A2G2I5F5-F1
#
_cell.length_a   1.000
_cell.length_b   1.000
_cell.length_c   1.000
_cell.angle_alpha   90.00
_cell.angle_beta   90.00
_cell.angle_gamma   90.00
#
_symmetry.space_group_name_H-M   'P 1'
#
loop_
_entity.id
_entity.type
_entity.pdbx_description
1 polymer ?
#
loop_
_entity_poly.entity_id
_entity_poly.type
_entity_poly.pdbx_seq_one_letter_code
_entity_poly.pdbx_strand_id
1 'polypeptide(L)' 'MSKITKKEATKTATKFAKKAVKKVGITSSKSKVVKLAAKKALKLVKNGENKKARSVVKKVAKKAKKAA' A
#
# COMPACT_ATOMS: atom_id res chain seq x y z
N MET A 1 -5.65 -22.05 -3.19
CA MET A 1 -5.23 -20.68 -2.83
C MET A 1 -5.01 -20.61 -1.32
N SER A 2 -3.78 -20.83 -0.85
CA SER A 2 -3.47 -20.71 0.58
C SER A 2 -3.73 -19.27 1.03
N LYS A 3 -4.70 -19.11 1.94
CA LYS A 3 -5.07 -17.81 2.50
C LYS A 3 -3.87 -17.29 3.28
N ILE A 4 -3.26 -16.20 2.80
CA ILE A 4 -2.15 -15.55 3.48
C ILE A 4 -2.58 -15.14 4.89
N THR A 5 -1.73 -15.30 5.90
CA THR A 5 -2.13 -15.00 7.27
C THR A 5 -2.37 -13.50 7.45
N LYS A 6 -3.23 -13.10 8.41
CA LYS A 6 -3.52 -11.68 8.69
C LYS A 6 -2.23 -10.88 8.95
N LYS A 7 -1.26 -11.47 9.66
CA LYS A 7 0.04 -10.88 9.99
C LYS A 7 0.91 -10.69 8.73
N GLU A 8 0.95 -11.66 7.84
CA GLU A 8 1.69 -11.53 6.58
C GLU A 8 1.02 -10.54 5.63
N ALA A 9 -0.31 -10.58 5.50
CA ALA A 9 -1.05 -9.65 4.65
C ALA A 9 -0.77 -8.19 5.01
N THR A 10 -0.76 -7.90 6.32
CA THR A 10 -0.49 -6.57 6.86
C THR A 10 0.96 -6.15 6.64
N LYS A 11 1.93 -7.03 6.86
CA LYS A 11 3.35 -6.77 6.55
C LYS A 11 3.54 -6.44 5.06
N THR A 12 2.97 -7.24 4.16
CA THR A 12 3.13 -7.08 2.72
C THR A 12 2.45 -5.80 2.21
N ALA A 13 1.22 -5.53 2.65
CA ALA A 13 0.49 -4.31 2.31
C ALA A 13 1.25 -3.06 2.77
N THR A 14 1.81 -3.08 3.98
CA THR A 14 2.60 -1.97 4.53
C THR A 14 3.90 -1.77 3.76
N LYS A 15 4.57 -2.86 3.37
CA LYS A 15 5.80 -2.80 2.55
C LYS A 15 5.52 -2.17 1.19
N PHE A 16 4.40 -2.51 0.54
CA PHE A 16 3.99 -1.87 -0.71
C PHE A 16 3.66 -0.38 -0.51
N ALA A 17 2.90 -0.04 0.54
CA ALA A 17 2.59 1.34 0.92
C ALA A 17 3.85 2.20 1.06
N LYS A 18 4.79 1.78 1.92
CA LYS A 18 6.04 2.51 2.17
C LYS A 18 6.86 2.69 0.89
N LYS A 19 7.02 1.63 0.07
CA LYS A 19 7.76 1.73 -1.19
C LYS A 19 7.13 2.70 -2.18
N ALA A 20 5.81 2.67 -2.33
CA ALA A 20 5.10 3.55 -3.28
C ALA A 20 5.17 5.02 -2.84
N VAL A 21 4.97 5.28 -1.55
CA VAL A 21 5.00 6.63 -0.98
C VAL A 21 6.43 7.22 -1.02
N LYS A 22 7.45 6.41 -0.72
CA LYS A 22 8.86 6.84 -0.86
C LYS A 22 9.22 7.16 -2.31
N LYS A 23 8.74 6.36 -3.29
CA LYS A 23 8.98 6.61 -4.72
C LYS A 23 8.43 7.93 -5.23
N VAL A 24 7.36 8.46 -4.61
CA VAL A 24 6.78 9.75 -5.02
C VAL A 24 7.40 10.94 -4.29
N GLY A 25 8.32 10.72 -3.34
CA GLY A 25 9.00 11.78 -2.59
C GLY A 25 8.34 12.15 -1.27
N ILE A 26 7.31 11.41 -0.83
CA ILE A 26 6.71 11.62 0.49
C ILE A 26 7.60 10.91 1.52
N THR A 27 8.38 11.68 2.27
CA THR A 27 9.40 11.17 3.22
C THR A 27 8.80 10.70 4.54
N SER A 28 7.61 11.19 4.90
CA SER A 28 6.96 10.81 6.16
C SER A 28 6.44 9.37 6.13
N SER A 29 7.15 8.50 6.84
CA SER A 29 6.85 7.08 7.01
C SER A 29 5.56 6.83 7.81
N LYS A 30 5.12 7.82 8.61
CA LYS A 30 3.86 7.81 9.39
C LYS A 30 2.74 8.62 8.72
N SER A 31 2.91 9.04 7.46
CA SER A 31 1.91 9.85 6.76
C SER A 31 0.54 9.17 6.66
N LYS A 32 -0.51 9.99 6.72
CA LYS A 32 -1.91 9.55 6.47
C LYS A 32 -2.03 8.77 5.15
N VAL A 33 -1.19 9.12 4.16
CA VAL A 33 -1.09 8.45 2.85
C VAL A 33 -0.64 7.00 2.97
N VAL A 34 0.39 6.69 3.78
CA VAL A 34 0.85 5.31 4.00
C VAL A 34 -0.24 4.47 4.64
N LYS A 35 -0.93 5.00 5.68
CA LYS A 35 -2.04 4.30 6.34
C LYS A 35 -3.18 4.00 5.36
N LEU A 36 -3.57 4.98 4.55
CA LEU A 36 -4.66 4.85 3.59
C LEU A 36 -4.31 3.86 2.47
N ALA A 37 -3.08 3.94 1.94
CA ALA A 37 -2.60 3.05 0.90
C ALA A 37 -2.47 1.61 1.42
N ALA A 38 -1.97 1.41 2.64
CA ALA A 38 -1.89 0.10 3.29
C ALA A 38 -3.28 -0.51 3.54
N LYS A 39 -4.26 0.28 4.02
CA LYS A 39 -5.64 -0.19 4.25
C LYS A 39 -6.30 -0.70 2.95
N LYS A 40 -6.10 0.02 1.83
CA LYS A 40 -6.60 -0.40 0.52
C LYS A 40 -5.87 -1.63 -0.02
N ALA A 41 -4.54 -1.68 0.13
CA ALA A 41 -3.73 -2.81 -0.30
C ALA A 41 -4.06 -4.09 0.50
N LEU A 42 -4.39 -3.97 1.79
CA LEU A 42 -4.67 -5.12 2.66
C LEU A 42 -5.81 -6.00 2.15
N LYS A 43 -6.90 -5.41 1.64
CA LYS A 43 -8.02 -6.17 1.08
C LYS A 43 -7.59 -7.01 -0.13
N LEU A 44 -6.77 -6.42 -0.99
CA LEU A 44 -6.28 -7.06 -2.22
C LEU A 44 -5.22 -8.14 -1.92
N VAL A 45 -4.32 -7.88 -0.97
CA VAL A 45 -3.31 -8.85 -0.53
C VAL A 45 -3.96 -10.06 0.13
N LYS A 46 -5.02 -9.88 0.93
CA LYS A 46 -5.78 -10.99 1.52
C LYS A 46 -6.38 -11.93 0.45
N ASN A 47 -6.73 -11.38 -0.70
CA ASN A 47 -7.27 -12.12 -1.83
C ASN A 47 -6.18 -12.71 -2.76
N GLY A 48 -4.90 -12.52 -2.43
CA GLY A 48 -3.77 -12.93 -3.28
C GLY A 48 -3.50 -12.00 -4.46
N GLU A 49 -4.22 -10.88 -4.59
CA GLU A 49 -4.15 -9.96 -5.72
C GLU A 49 -3.00 -8.94 -5.60
N ASN A 50 -1.77 -9.45 -5.44
CA ASN A 50 -0.58 -8.61 -5.20
C ASN A 50 -0.31 -7.59 -6.32
N LYS A 51 -0.59 -7.93 -7.59
CA LYS A 51 -0.44 -7.00 -8.73
C LYS A 51 -1.41 -5.81 -8.61
N LYS A 52 -2.68 -6.08 -8.32
CA LYS A 52 -3.70 -5.04 -8.10
C LYS A 52 -3.35 -4.19 -6.88
N ALA A 53 -2.91 -4.82 -5.79
CA ALA A 53 -2.46 -4.11 -4.60
C ALA A 53 -1.41 -3.04 -4.94
N ARG A 54 -0.33 -3.42 -5.63
CA ARG A 54 0.75 -2.50 -6.06
C ARG A 54 0.22 -1.33 -6.90
N SER A 55 -0.67 -1.60 -7.85
CA SER A 55 -1.27 -0.57 -8.70
C SER A 55 -2.06 0.45 -7.87
N VAL A 56 -2.90 -0.03 -6.95
CA VAL A 56 -3.70 0.83 -6.06
C VAL A 56 -2.80 1.69 -5.18
N VAL A 57 -1.75 1.11 -4.60
CA VAL A 57 -0.82 1.88 -3.75
C VAL A 57 -0.15 2.99 -4.54
N LYS A 58 0.29 2.70 -5.78
CA LYS A 58 0.92 3.67 -6.68
C LYS A 58 -0.04 4.80 -7.05
N LYS A 59 -1.31 4.48 -7.35
CA LYS A 59 -2.35 5.48 -7.68
C LYS A 59 -2.65 6.40 -6.49
N VAL A 60 -2.75 5.84 -5.28
CA VAL A 60 -2.94 6.62 -4.04
C VAL A 60 -1.75 7.54 -3.79
N ALA A 61 -0.52 7.01 -3.90
CA ALA A 61 0.70 7.79 -3.70
C ALA A 61 0.81 8.93 -4.73
N LYS A 62 0.51 8.67 -6.02
CA LYS A 62 0.52 9.69 -7.09
C LYS A 62 -0.56 10.75 -6.86
N LYS A 63 -1.77 10.36 -6.46
CA LYS A 63 -2.86 11.30 -6.15
C LYS A 63 -2.51 12.18 -4.95
N ALA A 64 -1.89 11.60 -3.92
CA ALA A 64 -1.44 12.33 -2.75
C ALA A 64 -0.33 13.34 -3.10
N LYS A 65 0.62 12.98 -3.97
CA LYS A 65 1.62 13.93 -4.47
C LYS A 65 0.99 15.06 -5.30
N LYS A 66 0.00 14.76 -6.14
CA LYS A 66 -0.67 15.78 -6.97
C LYS A 66 -1.52 16.75 -6.13
N ALA A 67 -1.98 16.32 -4.96
CA ALA A 67 -2.80 17.12 -4.05
C ALA A 67 -1.99 17.77 -2.91
N ALA A 68 -0.66 17.61 -2.93
CA ALA A 68 0.29 18.25 -2.02
C ALA A 68 1.02 19.36 -2.77
#